data_AF-A0A1V4ZBG4-F1
#
_entry.id   AF-A0A1V4ZBG4-F1
#
_cell.length_a   1.000
_cell.length_b   1.000
_cell.length_c   1.000
_cell.angle_alpha   90.00
_cell.angle_beta   90.00
_cell.angle_gamma   90.00
#
_symmetry.space_group_name_H-M   'P 1'
#
loop_
_entity.id
_entity.type
_entity.pdbx_description
1 polymer ?
#
loop_
_entity_poly.entity_id
_entity_poly.type
_entity_poly.pdbx_seq_one_letter_code
_entity_poly.pdbx_strand_id
1 'polypeptide(L)'
;MVWVQAGGATYSDRTGSDGLASFTLPEGHYSFSASRDGYRQGTGSGNVGIDSMVNITLTNLYLISGTVIDASLGTPLKGAAVTVSDKASQAVYTGSTNDNGVFSIPVPNGYYGVEARAGGYESSYMDNNGAGYRVLDSPLYVGYMPVATVSGAGGLNGVRLSTDFPGKTVKVNESVSFDVRITNNGIVDRMYTLAVKEAPPGWDVQLLSGSDVVNRVFVESKASKVIQVRMIPLDAGSHVVTVMAGAVNDTCQLELYVDSAKGTDYRIELVVPDDVTLIAGESRNVEAVVRNNGTSKLSNVLLDIGPGDVPQSLTASVSTRMVDVLDPGESARFVVQVYAKADAGNGADKVYMRATSSEAKSELGYVTVSYSTSNTWLGVGIGIALIAILAFGFIVWKYGRR
;
A
#
# COMPACT_ATOMS: atom_id res chain seq x y z
N MET A 1 -34.62 48.13 29.85
CA MET A 1 -35.03 49.51 29.53
C MET A 1 -36.28 49.42 28.67
N VAL A 2 -37.26 50.28 28.90
CA VAL A 2 -38.51 50.36 28.14
C VAL A 2 -38.61 51.76 27.56
N TRP A 3 -39.11 51.90 26.33
CA TRP A 3 -39.30 53.20 25.69
C TRP A 3 -40.49 53.22 24.73
N VAL A 4 -40.96 54.43 24.43
CA VAL A 4 -42.11 54.73 23.58
C VAL A 4 -41.91 56.06 22.85
N GLN A 5 -42.39 56.17 21.62
CA GLN A 5 -42.39 57.40 20.85
C GLN A 5 -43.78 58.04 20.85
N ALA A 6 -43.87 59.32 21.22
CA ALA A 6 -45.12 60.08 21.26
C ALA A 6 -44.87 61.53 20.83
N GLY A 7 -45.63 62.01 19.84
CA GLY A 7 -45.56 63.41 19.38
C GLY A 7 -44.18 63.86 18.88
N GLY A 8 -43.36 62.94 18.35
CA GLY A 8 -41.99 63.22 17.92
C GLY A 8 -40.93 63.17 19.01
N ALA A 9 -41.31 62.94 20.28
CA ALA A 9 -40.39 62.72 21.40
C ALA A 9 -40.29 61.23 21.78
N THR A 10 -39.13 60.83 22.34
CA THR A 10 -38.92 59.48 22.89
C THR A 10 -38.93 59.56 24.42
N TYR A 11 -39.79 58.77 25.06
CA TYR A 11 -39.87 58.61 26.50
C TYR A 11 -39.29 57.24 26.86
N SER A 12 -38.44 57.16 27.88
CA SER A 12 -37.80 55.90 28.28
C SER A 12 -37.58 55.79 29.78
N ASP A 13 -37.70 54.58 30.33
CA ASP A 13 -37.44 54.28 31.74
C ASP A 13 -36.85 52.87 31.93
N ARG A 14 -36.35 52.54 33.13
CA ARG A 14 -35.90 51.20 33.52
C ARG A 14 -36.96 50.55 34.41
N THR A 15 -37.19 49.25 34.21
CA THR A 15 -38.12 48.50 35.05
C THR A 15 -37.58 48.29 36.45
N GLY A 16 -38.47 48.25 37.44
CA GLY A 16 -38.15 47.83 38.82
C GLY A 16 -37.88 46.32 38.95
N SER A 17 -37.72 45.84 40.18
CA SER A 17 -37.56 44.40 40.49
C SER A 17 -38.83 43.58 40.18
N ASP A 18 -39.97 44.25 40.06
CA ASP A 18 -41.27 43.72 39.65
C ASP A 18 -41.45 43.66 38.12
N GLY A 19 -40.51 44.22 37.35
CA GLY A 19 -40.58 44.26 35.89
C GLY A 19 -41.48 45.37 35.32
N LEU A 20 -41.99 46.29 36.13
CA LEU A 20 -42.91 47.35 35.70
C LEU A 20 -42.18 48.66 35.39
N ALA A 21 -42.69 49.39 34.39
CA ALA A 21 -42.32 50.77 34.06
C ALA A 21 -43.60 51.55 33.73
N SER A 22 -43.68 52.81 34.19
CA SER A 22 -44.89 53.64 34.05
C SER A 22 -44.63 54.86 33.19
N PHE A 23 -45.54 55.16 32.27
CA PHE A 23 -45.46 56.30 31.37
C PHE A 23 -46.76 57.10 31.42
N THR A 24 -46.67 58.43 31.52
CA THR A 24 -47.81 59.34 31.36
C THR A 24 -47.77 59.93 29.96
N LEU A 25 -48.73 59.54 29.11
CA LEU A 25 -48.82 59.96 27.72
C LEU A 25 -50.20 60.57 27.44
N PRO A 26 -50.33 61.44 26.43
CA PRO A 26 -51.64 61.88 25.92
C PRO A 26 -52.51 60.70 25.46
N GLU A 27 -53.81 60.93 25.32
CA GLU A 27 -54.71 59.92 24.76
C GLU A 27 -54.29 59.55 23.32
N GLY A 28 -54.15 58.26 23.04
CA GLY A 28 -53.70 57.76 21.74
C GLY A 28 -53.25 56.31 21.75
N HIS A 29 -52.93 55.78 20.56
CA HIS A 29 -52.41 54.43 20.38
C HIS A 29 -50.88 54.46 20.26
N TYR A 30 -50.18 53.70 21.10
CA TYR A 30 -48.72 53.71 21.17
C TYR A 30 -48.11 52.31 21.01
N SER A 31 -46.87 52.27 20.53
CA SER A 31 -46.03 51.08 20.49
C SER A 31 -44.85 51.27 21.43
N PHE A 32 -44.75 50.38 22.41
CA PHE A 32 -43.69 50.31 23.40
C PHE A 32 -42.66 49.27 22.98
N SER A 33 -41.40 49.53 23.31
CA SER A 33 -40.27 48.64 23.08
C SER A 33 -39.54 48.40 24.39
N ALA A 34 -39.07 47.17 24.62
CA ALA A 34 -38.26 46.82 25.77
C ALA A 34 -37.00 46.06 25.35
N SER A 35 -35.87 46.35 25.99
CA SER A 35 -34.59 45.68 25.79
C SER A 35 -33.90 45.33 27.09
N ARG A 36 -33.13 44.24 27.06
CA ARG A 36 -32.24 43.77 28.11
C ARG A 36 -31.10 42.98 27.46
N ASP A 37 -29.88 43.14 27.95
CA ASP A 37 -28.72 42.38 27.47
C ASP A 37 -28.97 40.87 27.62
N GLY A 38 -28.63 40.10 26.58
CA GLY A 38 -28.92 38.66 26.51
C GLY A 38 -30.35 38.32 26.08
N TYR A 39 -31.19 39.31 25.75
CA TYR A 39 -32.55 39.10 25.27
C TYR A 39 -32.77 39.78 23.91
N ARG A 40 -33.65 39.19 23.11
CA ARG A 40 -34.22 39.86 21.94
C ARG A 40 -35.17 40.96 22.41
N GLN A 41 -35.06 42.14 21.81
CA GLN A 41 -35.99 43.24 22.05
C GLN A 41 -37.43 42.78 21.80
N GLY A 42 -38.31 43.10 22.75
CA GLY A 42 -39.75 42.88 22.64
C GLY A 42 -40.49 44.18 22.35
N THR A 43 -41.68 44.07 21.77
CA THR A 43 -42.58 45.20 21.56
C THR A 43 -43.99 44.85 22.04
N GLY A 44 -44.78 45.88 22.35
CA GLY A 44 -46.20 45.73 22.68
C GLY A 44 -46.91 47.05 22.39
N SER A 45 -48.18 46.99 22.01
CA SER A 45 -48.96 48.19 21.71
C SER A 45 -50.23 48.27 22.55
N GLY A 46 -50.68 49.49 22.81
CA GLY A 46 -51.89 49.72 23.60
C GLY A 46 -52.44 51.13 23.40
N ASN A 47 -53.71 51.30 23.75
CA ASN A 47 -54.36 52.60 23.82
C ASN A 47 -54.14 53.21 25.20
N VAL A 48 -53.72 54.46 25.23
CA VAL A 48 -53.66 55.32 26.41
C VAL A 48 -54.90 56.22 26.36
N GLY A 49 -55.66 56.26 27.45
CA GLY A 49 -56.94 56.98 27.58
C GLY A 49 -57.65 56.65 28.90
N ILE A 50 -57.43 55.44 29.40
CA ILE A 50 -57.58 54.99 30.80
C ILE A 50 -56.30 54.24 31.20
N ASP A 51 -56.11 53.97 32.50
CA ASP A 51 -55.01 53.12 32.97
C ASP A 51 -55.02 51.77 32.24
N SER A 52 -53.94 51.45 31.53
CA SER A 52 -53.83 50.28 30.65
C SER A 52 -52.47 49.62 30.83
N MET A 53 -52.46 48.29 30.91
CA MET A 53 -51.23 47.50 30.97
C MET A 53 -50.87 46.95 29.59
N VAL A 54 -49.63 47.23 29.15
CA VAL A 54 -49.04 46.64 27.95
C VAL A 54 -48.01 45.59 28.37
N ASN A 55 -48.29 44.33 28.07
CA ASN A 55 -47.36 43.23 28.34
C ASN A 55 -46.33 43.13 27.21
N ILE A 56 -45.05 43.19 27.56
CA ILE A 56 -43.94 42.98 26.63
C ILE A 56 -43.11 41.79 27.10
N THR A 57 -43.02 40.75 26.27
CA THR A 57 -42.21 39.57 26.55
C THR A 57 -40.86 39.68 25.84
N LEU A 58 -39.77 39.45 26.57
CA LEU A 58 -38.43 39.36 26.02
C LEU A 58 -38.05 37.88 25.81
N THR A 59 -37.41 37.57 24.69
CA THR A 59 -36.94 36.20 24.39
C THR A 59 -35.46 36.07 24.75
N ASN A 60 -35.10 35.07 25.56
CA ASN A 60 -33.69 34.75 25.84
C ASN A 60 -32.91 34.47 24.55
N LEU A 61 -31.67 34.93 24.50
CA LEU A 61 -30.72 34.61 23.44
C LEU A 61 -29.53 33.82 24.02
N TYR A 62 -29.07 32.84 23.27
CA TYR A 62 -27.93 31.98 23.55
C TYR A 62 -26.95 32.04 22.39
N LEU A 63 -25.66 31.89 22.67
CA LEU A 63 -24.62 32.03 21.65
C LEU A 63 -24.44 30.73 20.90
N ILE A 64 -24.52 30.77 19.56
CA ILE A 64 -23.88 29.77 18.69
C ILE A 64 -22.49 30.31 18.33
N SER A 65 -21.47 29.48 18.52
CA SER A 65 -20.08 29.84 18.25
C SER A 65 -19.34 28.74 17.49
N GLY A 66 -18.30 29.12 16.75
CA GLY A 66 -17.48 28.22 15.96
C GLY A 66 -16.28 28.94 15.37
N THR A 67 -15.40 28.21 14.69
CA THR A 67 -14.20 28.76 14.04
C THR A 67 -14.24 28.47 12.54
N VAL A 68 -14.18 29.50 11.70
CA VAL A 68 -14.07 29.34 10.24
C VAL A 68 -12.60 29.22 9.85
N ILE A 69 -12.25 28.17 9.11
CA ILE A 69 -10.87 27.87 8.70
C ILE A 69 -10.78 27.62 7.19
N ASP A 70 -9.60 27.88 6.64
CA ASP A 70 -9.22 27.38 5.31
C ASP A 70 -9.16 25.85 5.34
N ALA A 71 -9.93 25.18 4.47
CA ALA A 71 -10.02 23.72 4.45
C ALA A 71 -8.70 23.01 4.11
N SER A 72 -7.80 23.66 3.37
CA SER A 72 -6.52 23.08 2.95
C SER A 72 -5.40 23.39 3.93
N LEU A 73 -5.39 24.62 4.45
CA LEU A 73 -4.30 25.13 5.29
C LEU A 73 -4.58 24.99 6.79
N GLY A 74 -5.84 24.79 7.19
CA GLY A 74 -6.26 24.78 8.59
C GLY A 74 -6.16 26.14 9.28
N THR A 75 -5.86 27.22 8.55
CA THR A 75 -5.66 28.57 9.10
C THR A 75 -6.99 29.26 9.38
N PRO A 76 -7.15 29.96 10.52
CA PRO A 76 -8.36 30.72 10.81
C PRO A 76 -8.59 31.88 9.84
N LEU A 77 -9.85 32.13 9.46
CA LEU A 77 -10.22 33.18 8.53
C LEU A 77 -10.91 34.35 9.25
N LYS A 78 -10.26 35.51 9.28
CA LYS A 78 -10.80 36.77 9.80
C LYS A 78 -11.83 37.38 8.85
N GLY A 79 -12.93 37.90 9.38
CA GLY A 79 -13.94 38.63 8.62
C GLY A 79 -14.81 37.78 7.70
N ALA A 80 -14.81 36.46 7.84
CA ALA A 80 -15.75 35.58 7.15
C ALA A 80 -17.17 35.90 7.63
N ALA A 81 -18.11 36.09 6.70
CA ALA A 81 -19.51 36.32 6.99
C ALA A 81 -20.16 35.00 7.41
N VAL A 82 -20.88 35.00 8.52
CA VAL A 82 -21.57 33.82 9.06
C VAL A 82 -23.06 34.11 9.17
N THR A 83 -23.87 33.18 8.68
CA THR A 83 -25.32 33.22 8.68
C THR A 83 -25.85 32.00 9.44
N VAL A 84 -26.67 32.23 10.46
CA VAL A 84 -27.32 31.21 11.27
C VAL A 84 -28.82 31.28 11.00
N SER A 85 -29.40 30.18 10.51
CA SER A 85 -30.80 30.13 10.07
C SER A 85 -31.59 29.12 10.89
N ASP A 86 -32.69 29.59 11.50
CA ASP A 86 -33.63 28.74 12.23
C ASP A 86 -34.43 27.87 11.24
N LYS A 87 -34.38 26.55 11.41
CA LYS A 87 -34.99 25.57 10.50
C LYS A 87 -36.52 25.66 10.47
N ALA A 88 -37.16 26.05 11.58
CA ALA A 88 -38.63 26.07 11.70
C ALA A 88 -39.21 27.40 11.22
N SER A 89 -38.67 28.51 11.70
CA SER A 89 -39.16 29.86 11.43
C SER A 89 -38.50 30.54 10.22
N GLN A 90 -37.39 29.98 9.72
CA GLN A 90 -36.54 30.61 8.69
C GLN A 90 -35.96 31.97 9.11
N ALA A 91 -35.97 32.29 10.41
CA ALA A 91 -35.33 33.48 10.94
C ALA A 91 -33.81 33.39 10.74
N VAL A 92 -33.20 34.51 10.31
CA VAL A 92 -31.77 34.60 10.00
C VAL A 92 -31.07 35.54 10.97
N TYR A 93 -29.91 35.11 11.46
CA TYR A 93 -29.03 35.84 12.35
C TYR A 93 -27.64 35.87 11.73
N THR A 94 -27.02 37.04 11.63
CA THR A 94 -25.72 37.20 10.93
C THR A 94 -24.64 37.75 11.84
N GLY A 95 -23.41 37.45 11.50
CA GLY A 95 -22.21 37.96 12.15
C GLY A 95 -20.99 37.78 11.27
N SER A 96 -19.82 38.09 11.80
CA SER A 96 -18.55 37.82 11.16
C SER A 96 -17.53 37.26 12.13
N THR A 97 -16.48 36.64 11.61
CA THR A 97 -15.39 36.11 12.43
C THR A 97 -14.38 37.19 12.83
N ASN A 98 -13.81 37.05 14.03
CA ASN A 98 -12.72 37.89 14.53
C ASN A 98 -11.35 37.45 13.97
N ASP A 99 -10.26 38.05 14.48
CA ASP A 99 -8.87 37.80 14.05
C ASP A 99 -8.41 36.34 14.22
N ASN A 100 -9.06 35.60 15.13
CA ASN A 100 -8.81 34.18 15.37
C ASN A 100 -9.79 33.28 14.60
N GLY A 101 -10.54 33.81 13.64
CA GLY A 101 -11.55 33.07 12.87
C GLY A 101 -12.80 32.68 13.65
N VAL A 102 -12.97 33.16 14.89
CA VAL A 102 -14.08 32.79 15.77
C VAL A 102 -15.29 33.69 15.53
N PHE A 103 -16.47 33.10 15.38
CA PHE A 103 -17.76 33.81 15.40
C PHE A 103 -18.54 33.49 16.67
N SER A 104 -19.42 34.41 17.08
CA SER A 104 -20.36 34.21 18.19
C SER A 104 -21.65 34.98 17.88
N ILE A 105 -22.75 34.26 17.64
CA ILE A 105 -24.02 34.82 17.16
C ILE A 105 -25.13 34.48 18.16
N PRO A 106 -25.83 35.49 18.72
CA PRO A 106 -26.93 35.27 19.67
C PRO A 106 -28.21 34.86 18.94
N VAL A 107 -28.80 33.74 19.35
CA VAL A 107 -30.04 33.17 18.79
C VAL A 107 -31.00 32.69 19.89
N PRO A 108 -32.32 32.67 19.67
CA PRO A 108 -33.26 32.02 20.60
C PRO A 108 -33.04 30.50 20.72
N ASN A 109 -33.89 29.84 21.52
CA ASN A 109 -33.99 28.38 21.49
C ASN A 109 -34.56 27.93 20.13
N GLY A 110 -33.95 26.91 19.53
CA GLY A 110 -34.30 26.47 18.19
C GLY A 110 -33.36 25.42 17.61
N TYR A 111 -33.56 25.12 16.32
CA TYR A 111 -32.73 24.22 15.53
C TYR A 111 -32.14 24.98 14.35
N TYR A 112 -30.81 25.02 14.24
CA TYR A 112 -30.14 25.96 13.35
C TYR A 112 -29.25 25.28 12.30
N GLY A 113 -29.23 25.82 11.09
CA GLY A 113 -28.14 25.62 10.14
C GLY A 113 -27.17 26.81 10.18
N VAL A 114 -25.89 26.58 9.91
CA VAL A 114 -24.86 27.61 9.90
C VAL A 114 -24.17 27.62 8.54
N GLU A 115 -24.11 28.79 7.90
CA GLU A 115 -23.42 29.02 6.64
C GLU A 115 -22.27 30.02 6.83
N ALA A 116 -21.09 29.71 6.31
CA ALA A 116 -19.94 30.61 6.28
C ALA A 116 -19.58 30.98 4.83
N ARG A 117 -19.27 32.26 4.61
CA ARG A 117 -18.82 32.82 3.32
C ARG A 117 -17.62 33.73 3.54
N ALA A 118 -16.58 33.53 2.74
CA ALA A 118 -15.41 34.40 2.72
C ALA A 118 -15.00 34.67 1.27
N GLY A 119 -14.48 35.87 0.98
CA GLY A 119 -13.98 36.19 -0.36
C GLY A 119 -12.82 35.27 -0.74
N GLY A 120 -12.85 34.68 -1.95
CA GLY A 120 -11.85 33.69 -2.36
C GLY A 120 -12.13 32.27 -1.86
N TYR A 121 -13.26 32.04 -1.18
CA TYR A 121 -13.70 30.72 -0.72
C TYR A 121 -15.10 30.37 -1.23
N GLU A 122 -15.37 29.07 -1.40
CA GLU A 122 -16.71 28.52 -1.53
C GLU A 122 -17.49 28.69 -0.22
N SER A 123 -18.81 28.78 -0.31
CA SER A 123 -19.69 28.77 0.86
C SER A 123 -19.67 27.39 1.53
N SER A 124 -19.54 27.36 2.86
CA SER A 124 -19.65 26.12 3.64
C SER A 124 -20.92 26.14 4.48
N TYR A 125 -21.69 25.06 4.43
CA TYR A 125 -22.93 24.90 5.19
C TYR A 125 -22.82 23.71 6.14
N MET A 126 -23.21 23.91 7.40
CA MET A 126 -23.21 22.88 8.43
C MET A 126 -24.54 22.82 9.16
N ASP A 127 -24.98 21.59 9.38
CA ASP A 127 -26.05 21.26 10.31
C ASP A 127 -25.85 19.84 10.88
N ASN A 128 -26.72 19.44 11.80
CA ASN A 128 -26.74 18.08 12.35
C ASN A 128 -27.48 17.11 11.38
N ASN A 129 -26.91 16.87 10.20
CA ASN A 129 -27.45 15.98 9.16
C ASN A 129 -28.92 16.27 8.80
N GLY A 130 -29.22 17.54 8.52
CA GLY A 130 -30.56 18.02 8.19
C GLY A 130 -31.43 18.40 9.40
N ALA A 131 -31.16 17.86 10.60
CA ALA A 131 -31.96 18.14 11.80
C ALA A 131 -31.72 19.55 12.38
N GLY A 132 -30.60 20.18 12.04
CA GLY A 132 -30.17 21.43 12.66
C GLY A 132 -29.50 21.24 14.03
N TYR A 133 -28.61 22.16 14.36
CA TYR A 133 -27.97 22.26 15.65
C TYR A 133 -28.96 22.77 16.70
N ARG A 134 -29.14 22.02 17.78
CA ARG A 134 -30.09 22.35 18.84
C ARG A 134 -29.50 23.33 19.83
N VAL A 135 -30.16 24.47 20.00
CA VAL A 135 -29.91 25.41 21.09
C VAL A 135 -31.07 25.33 22.06
N LEU A 136 -30.79 24.91 23.29
CA LEU A 136 -31.75 24.91 24.38
C LEU A 136 -31.07 25.37 25.67
N ASP A 137 -31.40 26.57 26.11
CA ASP A 137 -31.05 27.09 27.43
C ASP A 137 -29.55 27.10 27.77
N SER A 138 -28.70 27.03 26.76
CA SER A 138 -27.24 27.03 26.87
C SER A 138 -26.60 27.47 25.55
N PRO A 139 -25.43 28.15 25.60
CA PRO A 139 -24.59 28.33 24.43
C PRO A 139 -24.20 27.00 23.76
N LEU A 140 -23.97 27.06 22.45
CA LEU A 140 -23.54 25.94 21.63
C LEU A 140 -22.23 26.28 20.88
N TYR A 141 -21.29 25.34 20.88
CA TYR A 141 -20.10 25.38 20.04
C TYR A 141 -20.22 24.34 18.93
N VAL A 142 -20.21 24.78 17.66
CA VAL A 142 -20.38 23.92 16.48
C VAL A 142 -19.06 23.37 15.93
N GLY A 143 -17.91 23.78 16.49
CA GLY A 143 -16.60 23.30 16.06
C GLY A 143 -15.99 24.13 14.92
N TYR A 144 -15.21 23.44 14.08
CA TYR A 144 -14.54 24.02 12.92
C TYR A 144 -15.44 23.96 11.69
N MET A 145 -15.56 25.09 11.00
CA MET A 145 -16.23 25.23 9.72
C MET A 145 -15.17 25.41 8.61
N PRO A 146 -14.67 24.33 7.99
CA PRO A 146 -13.79 24.44 6.82
C PRO A 146 -14.54 25.03 5.63
N VAL A 147 -13.94 26.04 5.00
CA VAL A 147 -14.34 26.58 3.70
C VAL A 147 -13.25 26.24 2.67
N ALA A 148 -13.64 25.66 1.55
CA ALA A 148 -12.71 25.39 0.45
C ALA A 148 -12.42 26.69 -0.31
N THR A 149 -11.19 26.90 -0.77
CA THR A 149 -10.91 28.03 -1.69
C THR A 149 -11.74 27.86 -2.95
N VAL A 150 -12.36 28.94 -3.47
CA VAL A 150 -13.03 28.85 -4.79
C VAL A 150 -11.97 28.43 -5.80
N SER A 151 -12.26 27.36 -6.53
CA SER A 151 -11.46 26.90 -7.66
C SER A 151 -11.37 28.03 -8.69
N GLY A 152 -10.38 28.91 -8.55
CA GLY A 152 -10.24 30.13 -9.36
C GLY A 152 -9.56 31.32 -8.70
N ALA A 153 -9.58 31.45 -7.37
CA ALA A 153 -8.79 32.47 -6.65
C ALA A 153 -7.47 31.86 -6.18
N GLY A 154 -6.58 31.54 -7.12
CA GLY A 154 -5.34 30.82 -6.80
C GLY A 154 -4.38 31.66 -5.96
N GLY A 155 -3.83 31.06 -4.89
CA GLY A 155 -2.68 31.61 -4.19
C GLY A 155 -1.43 31.65 -5.08
N LEU A 156 -0.39 32.37 -4.64
CA LEU A 156 0.92 32.36 -5.31
C LEU A 156 1.63 30.99 -5.28
N ASN A 157 1.14 30.08 -4.44
CA ASN A 157 1.69 28.76 -4.16
C ASN A 157 0.61 27.70 -4.40
N GLY A 158 1.01 26.45 -4.58
CA GLY A 158 0.05 25.35 -4.72
C GLY A 158 0.66 24.10 -5.33
N VAL A 159 1.93 23.80 -5.04
CA VAL A 159 2.57 22.61 -5.57
C VAL A 159 1.90 21.35 -5.01
N ARG A 160 1.60 20.41 -5.90
CA ARG A 160 1.06 19.09 -5.55
C ARG A 160 1.84 18.02 -6.26
N LEU A 161 2.29 17.02 -5.51
CA LEU A 161 2.84 15.78 -6.04
C LEU A 161 1.75 14.69 -6.04
N SER A 162 1.68 13.91 -7.10
CA SER A 162 0.75 12.77 -7.19
C SER A 162 1.27 11.70 -8.13
N THR A 163 0.81 10.48 -7.93
CA THR A 163 1.04 9.36 -8.84
C THR A 163 -0.21 8.50 -8.86
N ASP A 164 -0.46 7.84 -9.99
CA ASP A 164 -1.64 6.99 -10.15
C ASP A 164 -1.44 5.63 -9.42
N PHE A 165 -0.19 5.24 -9.16
CA PHE A 165 0.18 4.00 -8.48
C PHE A 165 1.25 4.28 -7.40
N PRO A 166 0.85 4.68 -6.18
CA PRO A 166 1.80 5.01 -5.11
C PRO A 166 2.51 3.78 -4.54
N GLY A 167 2.03 2.57 -4.82
CA GLY A 167 2.64 1.31 -4.39
C GLY A 167 2.96 0.39 -5.56
N LYS A 168 4.14 -0.26 -5.54
CA LYS A 168 4.52 -1.28 -6.53
C LYS A 168 5.26 -2.44 -5.88
N THR A 169 5.08 -3.64 -6.44
CA THR A 169 5.83 -4.85 -6.05
C THR A 169 6.93 -5.12 -7.07
N VAL A 170 8.12 -5.48 -6.60
CA VAL A 170 9.29 -5.79 -7.44
C VAL A 170 10.17 -6.83 -6.74
N LYS A 171 11.11 -7.45 -7.46
CA LYS A 171 12.10 -8.30 -6.79
C LYS A 171 13.28 -7.47 -6.29
N VAL A 172 13.96 -7.98 -5.26
CA VAL A 172 15.24 -7.42 -4.81
C VAL A 172 16.23 -7.37 -5.98
N ASN A 173 16.98 -6.27 -6.09
CA ASN A 173 17.93 -5.94 -7.16
C ASN A 173 17.32 -5.70 -8.56
N GLU A 174 15.99 -5.68 -8.71
CA GLU A 174 15.32 -5.27 -9.94
C GLU A 174 14.86 -3.81 -9.85
N SER A 175 14.97 -3.05 -10.96
CA SER A 175 14.58 -1.63 -10.93
C SER A 175 13.06 -1.45 -10.97
N VAL A 176 12.53 -0.55 -10.14
CA VAL A 176 11.14 -0.10 -10.17
C VAL A 176 11.09 1.41 -10.43
N SER A 177 10.09 1.85 -11.21
CA SER A 177 9.90 3.27 -11.55
C SER A 177 8.48 3.73 -11.25
N PHE A 178 8.33 4.96 -10.76
CA PHE A 178 7.06 5.64 -10.51
C PHE A 178 6.94 6.89 -11.38
N ASP A 179 5.83 7.05 -12.09
CA ASP A 179 5.52 8.29 -12.78
C ASP A 179 4.89 9.26 -11.77
N VAL A 180 5.63 10.31 -11.41
CA VAL A 180 5.20 11.34 -10.44
C VAL A 180 4.84 12.62 -11.19
N ARG A 181 3.58 13.01 -11.06
CA ARG A 181 3.00 14.24 -11.59
C ARG A 181 3.15 15.37 -10.58
N ILE A 182 3.79 16.44 -11.03
CA ILE A 182 4.06 17.67 -10.31
C ILE A 182 3.13 18.73 -10.88
N THR A 183 2.18 19.19 -10.08
CA THR A 183 1.17 20.17 -10.48
C THR A 183 1.40 21.48 -9.77
N ASN A 184 1.49 22.58 -10.50
CA ASN A 184 1.52 23.92 -9.95
C ASN A 184 0.10 24.51 -9.94
N ASN A 185 -0.60 24.44 -8.82
CA ASN A 185 -1.92 25.07 -8.68
C ASN A 185 -1.83 26.58 -8.36
N GLY A 186 -0.63 27.14 -8.22
CA GLY A 186 -0.43 28.57 -8.03
C GLY A 186 -0.76 29.39 -9.28
N ILE A 187 -0.80 30.71 -9.12
CA ILE A 187 -1.03 31.67 -10.23
C ILE A 187 0.25 32.18 -10.90
N VAL A 188 1.43 31.79 -10.40
CA VAL A 188 2.74 32.15 -10.96
C VAL A 188 3.52 30.91 -11.37
N ASP A 189 4.33 31.06 -12.41
CA ASP A 189 5.26 30.02 -12.84
C ASP A 189 6.30 29.75 -11.77
N ARG A 190 6.69 28.48 -11.60
CA ARG A 190 7.64 28.09 -10.57
C ARG A 190 8.68 27.10 -11.05
N MET A 191 9.87 27.28 -10.47
CA MET A 191 10.97 26.34 -10.55
C MET A 191 11.05 25.57 -9.23
N TYR A 192 10.69 24.29 -9.27
CA TYR A 192 10.76 23.42 -8.10
C TYR A 192 12.08 22.67 -8.08
N THR A 193 12.75 22.69 -6.92
CA THR A 193 13.86 21.78 -6.62
C THR A 193 13.28 20.45 -6.19
N LEU A 194 13.78 19.38 -6.78
CA LEU A 194 13.37 18.01 -6.52
C LEU A 194 14.42 17.32 -5.67
N ALA A 195 13.98 16.57 -4.67
CA ALA A 195 14.86 15.83 -3.79
C ALA A 195 14.23 14.52 -3.32
N VAL A 196 15.08 13.55 -3.03
CA VAL A 196 14.72 12.39 -2.21
C VAL A 196 14.94 12.81 -0.77
N LYS A 197 13.86 12.90 0.01
CA LYS A 197 13.91 13.33 1.40
C LYS A 197 14.34 12.17 2.30
N GLU A 198 13.72 11.02 2.11
CA GLU A 198 13.94 9.80 2.90
C GLU A 198 13.91 8.59 1.96
N ALA A 199 14.87 7.68 2.13
CA ALA A 199 14.95 6.41 1.42
C ALA A 199 15.70 5.39 2.29
N PRO A 200 15.45 4.08 2.11
CA PRO A 200 16.20 3.06 2.84
C PRO A 200 17.72 3.14 2.56
N PRO A 201 18.58 2.80 3.53
CA PRO A 201 20.02 2.93 3.38
C PRO A 201 20.57 2.14 2.18
N GLY A 202 21.41 2.79 1.38
CA GLY A 202 22.09 2.17 0.24
C GLY A 202 21.28 2.07 -1.05
N TRP A 203 19.97 2.36 -1.02
CA TRP A 203 19.15 2.37 -2.22
C TRP A 203 19.60 3.49 -3.18
N ASP A 204 19.77 3.14 -4.46
CA ASP A 204 20.01 4.12 -5.52
C ASP A 204 18.65 4.64 -6.01
N VAL A 205 18.30 5.87 -5.65
CA VAL A 205 17.05 6.54 -6.02
C VAL A 205 17.37 7.72 -6.93
N GLN A 206 16.82 7.70 -8.14
CA GLN A 206 17.07 8.68 -9.19
C GLN A 206 15.77 9.33 -9.65
N LEU A 207 15.84 10.64 -9.86
CA LEU A 207 14.76 11.46 -10.41
C LEU A 207 15.10 11.71 -11.88
N LEU A 208 14.24 11.26 -12.79
CA LEU A 208 14.51 11.17 -14.22
C LEU A 208 13.48 11.96 -15.04
N SER A 209 13.94 12.53 -16.15
CA SER A 209 13.10 13.03 -17.24
C SER A 209 13.57 12.39 -18.54
N GLY A 210 12.91 11.30 -18.94
CA GLY A 210 13.44 10.44 -20.01
C GLY A 210 14.67 9.66 -19.51
N SER A 211 15.81 9.85 -20.15
CA SER A 211 17.10 9.24 -19.75
C SER A 211 17.92 10.09 -18.80
N ASP A 212 17.58 11.37 -18.64
CA ASP A 212 18.42 12.33 -17.92
C ASP A 212 18.05 12.41 -16.44
N VAL A 213 19.07 12.43 -15.57
CA VAL A 213 18.90 12.68 -14.14
C VAL A 213 18.66 14.17 -13.92
N VAL A 214 17.55 14.49 -13.24
CA VAL A 214 17.11 15.87 -13.01
C VAL A 214 16.94 16.15 -11.52
N ASN A 215 17.26 17.37 -11.10
CA ASN A 215 17.07 17.84 -9.72
C ASN A 215 16.18 19.08 -9.63
N ARG A 216 15.65 19.55 -10.77
CA ARG A 216 14.82 20.75 -10.89
C ARG A 216 13.81 20.61 -12.01
N VAL A 217 12.66 21.25 -11.87
CA VAL A 217 11.61 21.25 -12.89
C VAL A 217 10.88 22.60 -12.95
N PHE A 218 10.73 23.13 -14.16
CA PHE A 218 9.90 24.31 -14.42
C PHE A 218 8.47 23.88 -14.68
N VAL A 219 7.53 24.42 -13.91
CA VAL A 219 6.09 24.16 -14.08
C VAL A 219 5.38 25.50 -14.13
N GLU A 220 4.77 25.78 -15.28
CA GLU A 220 3.95 26.98 -15.50
C GLU A 220 2.77 27.02 -14.52
N SER A 221 2.25 28.22 -14.29
CA SER A 221 1.01 28.45 -13.56
C SER A 221 -0.11 27.56 -14.10
N LYS A 222 -0.81 26.86 -13.18
CA LYS A 222 -1.89 25.92 -13.50
C LYS A 222 -1.50 24.73 -14.39
N ALA A 223 -0.21 24.48 -14.61
CA ALA A 223 0.28 23.37 -15.43
C ALA A 223 0.75 22.18 -14.58
N SER A 224 1.06 21.08 -15.26
CA SER A 224 1.67 19.90 -14.66
C SER A 224 2.81 19.35 -15.51
N LYS A 225 3.81 18.74 -14.86
CA LYS A 225 4.85 17.94 -15.51
C LYS A 225 4.99 16.59 -14.84
N VAL A 226 5.43 15.59 -15.60
CA VAL A 226 5.68 14.24 -15.09
C VAL A 226 7.18 13.99 -15.09
N ILE A 227 7.67 13.42 -13.99
CA ILE A 227 9.02 12.88 -13.86
C ILE A 227 8.94 11.40 -13.48
N GLN A 228 10.01 10.66 -13.70
CA GLN A 228 10.14 9.29 -13.22
C GLN A 228 11.02 9.22 -11.98
N VAL A 229 10.51 8.58 -10.92
CA VAL A 229 11.32 8.21 -9.75
C VAL A 229 11.71 6.75 -9.92
N ARG A 230 12.97 6.50 -10.24
CA ARG A 230 13.53 5.15 -10.42
C ARG A 230 14.33 4.76 -9.19
N MET A 231 14.14 3.53 -8.72
CA MET A 231 14.88 2.99 -7.58
C MET A 231 15.15 1.50 -7.72
N ILE A 232 16.15 1.00 -6.99
CA ILE A 232 16.49 -0.42 -6.91
C ILE A 232 16.47 -0.86 -5.44
N PRO A 233 15.52 -1.72 -5.02
CA PRO A 233 15.49 -2.23 -3.66
C PRO A 233 16.60 -3.26 -3.41
N LEU A 234 17.32 -3.10 -2.30
CA LEU A 234 18.45 -3.97 -1.94
C LEU A 234 18.09 -5.11 -0.97
N ASP A 235 16.95 -5.01 -0.32
CA ASP A 235 16.47 -5.93 0.70
C ASP A 235 14.97 -6.18 0.53
N ALA A 236 14.50 -7.34 1.00
CA ALA A 236 13.10 -7.74 0.89
C ALA A 236 12.27 -7.16 2.04
N GLY A 237 11.04 -6.74 1.75
CA GLY A 237 10.12 -6.16 2.72
C GLY A 237 9.28 -5.03 2.12
N SER A 238 8.47 -4.41 2.95
CA SER A 238 7.72 -3.20 2.59
C SER A 238 8.54 -1.98 2.97
N HIS A 239 8.83 -1.14 1.99
CA HIS A 239 9.69 0.03 2.12
C HIS A 239 8.99 1.30 1.64
N VAL A 240 9.38 2.44 2.19
CA VAL A 240 8.86 3.76 1.81
C VAL A 240 10.00 4.65 1.35
N VAL A 241 9.81 5.32 0.21
CA VAL A 241 10.68 6.37 -0.30
C VAL A 241 9.88 7.66 -0.40
N THR A 242 10.35 8.71 0.27
CA THR A 242 9.69 10.02 0.28
C THR A 242 10.40 10.97 -0.67
N VAL A 243 9.71 11.43 -1.69
CA VAL A 243 10.19 12.48 -2.61
C VAL A 243 9.57 13.82 -2.27
N MET A 244 10.30 14.89 -2.54
CA MET A 244 9.91 16.26 -2.23
C MET A 244 10.11 17.16 -3.44
N ALA A 245 9.18 18.10 -3.63
CA ALA A 245 9.33 19.24 -4.51
C ALA A 245 9.20 20.53 -3.69
N GLY A 246 10.15 21.45 -3.85
CA GLY A 246 10.21 22.69 -3.08
C GLY A 246 10.63 23.91 -3.87
N ALA A 247 9.92 25.01 -3.64
CA ALA A 247 10.27 26.37 -4.03
C ALA A 247 10.09 27.30 -2.81
N VAL A 248 10.42 28.59 -2.94
CA VAL A 248 10.28 29.57 -1.84
C VAL A 248 8.82 29.60 -1.36
N ASN A 249 8.60 29.19 -0.11
CA ASN A 249 7.29 29.08 0.55
C ASN A 249 6.26 28.15 -0.14
N ASP A 250 6.69 27.22 -1.00
CA ASP A 250 5.80 26.29 -1.70
C ASP A 250 6.46 24.90 -1.76
N THR A 251 6.01 23.98 -0.90
CA THR A 251 6.64 22.66 -0.72
C THR A 251 5.60 21.56 -0.62
N CYS A 252 5.85 20.41 -1.24
CA CYS A 252 5.02 19.22 -1.14
C CYS A 252 5.90 17.96 -1.10
N GLN A 253 5.41 16.91 -0.43
CA GLN A 253 6.06 15.61 -0.31
C GLN A 253 5.11 14.51 -0.78
N LEU A 254 5.66 13.42 -1.30
CA LEU A 254 4.93 12.23 -1.72
C LEU A 254 5.69 10.98 -1.27
N GLU A 255 4.97 10.07 -0.62
CA GLU A 255 5.47 8.75 -0.25
C GLU A 255 5.20 7.74 -1.38
N LEU A 256 6.22 6.96 -1.71
CA LEU A 256 6.16 5.86 -2.66
C LEU A 256 6.47 4.56 -1.92
N TYR A 257 5.58 3.59 -2.04
CA TYR A 257 5.64 2.31 -1.35
C TYR A 257 6.20 1.24 -2.29
N VAL A 258 7.20 0.50 -1.83
CA VAL A 258 7.80 -0.60 -2.58
C VAL A 258 7.76 -1.87 -1.75
N ASP A 259 7.02 -2.86 -2.24
CA ASP A 259 7.03 -4.20 -1.68
C ASP A 259 8.03 -5.05 -2.46
N SER A 260 9.21 -5.27 -1.88
CA SER A 260 10.26 -6.07 -2.49
C SER A 260 10.20 -7.52 -2.00
N ALA A 261 10.07 -8.46 -2.93
CA ALA A 261 10.15 -9.89 -2.63
C ALA A 261 11.53 -10.43 -3.03
N LYS A 262 12.06 -11.42 -2.30
CA LYS A 262 13.16 -12.22 -2.85
C LYS A 262 12.61 -12.96 -4.08
N GLY A 263 13.28 -12.82 -5.22
CA GLY A 263 12.94 -13.62 -6.40
C GLY A 263 13.00 -15.11 -6.08
N THR A 264 12.17 -15.90 -6.74
CA THR A 264 12.26 -17.35 -6.70
C THR A 264 13.24 -17.82 -7.79
N ASP A 265 14.41 -18.32 -7.38
CA ASP A 265 15.41 -18.92 -8.27
C ASP A 265 15.51 -20.41 -7.95
N TYR A 266 14.87 -21.24 -8.77
CA TYR A 266 14.90 -22.69 -8.67
C TYR A 266 15.86 -23.24 -9.73
N ARG A 267 17.07 -23.62 -9.31
CA ARG A 267 18.07 -24.25 -10.19
C ARG A 267 18.50 -25.58 -9.60
N ILE A 268 18.25 -26.65 -10.36
CA ILE A 268 18.63 -28.02 -10.01
C ILE A 268 19.70 -28.51 -10.97
N GLU A 269 20.80 -28.99 -10.42
CA GLU A 269 21.92 -29.57 -11.18
C GLU A 269 22.02 -31.06 -10.87
N LEU A 270 22.24 -31.88 -11.89
CA LEU A 270 22.56 -33.29 -11.75
C LEU A 270 24.04 -33.50 -12.06
N VAL A 271 24.78 -34.00 -11.08
CA VAL A 271 26.14 -34.48 -11.24
C VAL A 271 26.07 -36.00 -11.42
N VAL A 272 26.35 -36.44 -12.65
CA VAL A 272 26.35 -37.86 -13.02
C VAL A 272 27.56 -38.60 -12.44
N PRO A 273 27.42 -39.90 -12.13
CA PRO A 273 28.55 -40.73 -11.70
C PRO A 273 29.55 -40.98 -12.82
N ASP A 274 30.76 -41.40 -12.45
CA ASP A 274 31.80 -41.84 -13.38
C ASP A 274 31.37 -43.10 -14.16
N ASP A 275 31.98 -43.28 -15.35
CA ASP A 275 31.79 -44.47 -16.18
C ASP A 275 32.18 -45.76 -15.43
N VAL A 276 31.44 -46.84 -15.73
CA VAL A 276 31.59 -48.11 -15.02
C VAL A 276 31.86 -49.26 -15.98
N THR A 277 32.71 -50.19 -15.55
CA THR A 277 32.90 -51.49 -16.22
C THR A 277 32.34 -52.62 -15.39
N LEU A 278 31.59 -53.53 -16.01
CA LEU A 278 30.94 -54.70 -15.42
C LEU A 278 31.25 -55.98 -16.19
N ILE A 279 31.15 -57.13 -15.54
CA ILE A 279 31.05 -58.43 -16.21
C ILE A 279 29.57 -58.75 -16.48
N ALA A 280 29.27 -59.43 -17.59
CA ALA A 280 27.90 -59.91 -17.84
C ALA A 280 27.38 -60.74 -16.64
N GLY A 281 26.23 -60.34 -16.08
CA GLY A 281 25.66 -60.90 -14.85
C GLY A 281 26.10 -60.19 -13.55
N GLU A 282 26.90 -59.14 -13.62
CA GLU A 282 27.32 -58.34 -12.46
C GLU A 282 26.40 -57.13 -12.24
N SER A 283 26.24 -56.73 -10.97
CA SER A 283 25.60 -55.47 -10.58
C SER A 283 26.55 -54.59 -9.79
N ARG A 284 26.42 -53.27 -9.94
CA ARG A 284 27.20 -52.27 -9.20
C ARG A 284 26.34 -51.07 -8.86
N ASN A 285 26.57 -50.54 -7.66
CA ASN A 285 25.97 -49.30 -7.22
C ASN A 285 26.85 -48.12 -7.64
N VAL A 286 26.24 -47.13 -8.27
CA VAL A 286 26.83 -45.83 -8.58
C VAL A 286 26.06 -44.73 -7.87
N GLU A 287 26.71 -43.60 -7.62
CA GLU A 287 26.15 -42.50 -6.85
C GLU A 287 26.02 -41.25 -7.72
N ALA A 288 24.79 -40.82 -7.97
CA ALA A 288 24.50 -39.55 -8.61
C ALA A 288 24.23 -38.49 -7.54
N VAL A 289 24.66 -37.24 -7.77
CA VAL A 289 24.45 -36.14 -6.83
C VAL A 289 23.55 -35.08 -7.44
N VAL A 290 22.51 -34.67 -6.72
CA VAL A 290 21.60 -33.60 -7.11
C VAL A 290 21.88 -32.38 -6.24
N ARG A 291 22.08 -31.21 -6.87
CA ARG A 291 22.41 -29.96 -6.16
C ARG A 291 21.34 -28.91 -6.39
N ASN A 292 20.99 -28.18 -5.33
CA ASN A 292 20.20 -26.95 -5.46
C ASN A 292 21.15 -25.75 -5.63
N ASN A 293 21.37 -25.32 -6.87
CA ASN A 293 22.16 -24.14 -7.20
C ASN A 293 21.31 -22.85 -7.24
N GLY A 294 20.02 -22.94 -6.91
CA GLY A 294 19.12 -21.80 -6.81
C GLY A 294 19.19 -21.10 -5.45
N THR A 295 18.40 -20.05 -5.28
CA THR A 295 18.25 -19.33 -3.99
C THR A 295 16.97 -19.69 -3.25
N SER A 296 16.16 -20.59 -3.81
CA SER A 296 14.89 -21.05 -3.24
C SER A 296 14.91 -22.56 -2.97
N LYS A 297 14.17 -23.00 -1.94
CA LYS A 297 14.09 -24.42 -1.58
C LYS A 297 13.45 -25.21 -2.72
N LEU A 298 13.98 -26.41 -3.01
CA LEU A 298 13.34 -27.36 -3.92
C LEU A 298 12.56 -28.37 -3.10
N SER A 299 11.36 -28.71 -3.53
CA SER A 299 10.56 -29.75 -2.90
C SER A 299 10.48 -30.99 -3.78
N ASN A 300 10.27 -32.14 -3.14
CA ASN A 300 9.97 -33.38 -3.84
C ASN A 300 11.05 -33.83 -4.84
N VAL A 301 12.31 -33.77 -4.43
CA VAL A 301 13.47 -34.04 -5.28
C VAL A 301 13.65 -35.56 -5.49
N LEU A 302 13.78 -35.96 -6.76
CA LEU A 302 13.93 -37.35 -7.18
C LEU A 302 14.89 -37.47 -8.37
N LEU A 303 15.49 -38.66 -8.53
CA LEU A 303 16.26 -39.03 -9.72
C LEU A 303 15.39 -39.95 -10.60
N ASP A 304 15.11 -39.50 -11.81
CA ASP A 304 14.29 -40.19 -12.80
C ASP A 304 15.17 -40.92 -13.81
N ILE A 305 14.85 -42.19 -14.06
CA ILE A 305 15.44 -43.05 -15.10
C ILE A 305 14.27 -43.74 -15.79
N GLY A 306 13.90 -43.26 -16.97
CA GLY A 306 12.75 -43.77 -17.71
C GLY A 306 13.01 -45.15 -18.33
N PRO A 307 11.95 -45.90 -18.70
CA PRO A 307 12.09 -47.22 -19.33
C PRO A 307 12.77 -47.18 -20.71
N GLY A 308 12.79 -46.02 -21.38
CA GLY A 308 13.52 -45.81 -22.63
C GLY A 308 14.96 -45.29 -22.44
N ASP A 309 15.34 -44.95 -21.20
CA ASP A 309 16.64 -44.37 -20.86
C ASP A 309 17.69 -45.44 -20.51
N VAL A 310 17.27 -46.71 -20.50
CA VAL A 310 18.09 -47.88 -20.22
C VAL A 310 18.05 -48.85 -21.41
N PRO A 311 19.19 -49.11 -22.08
CA PRO A 311 19.27 -50.08 -23.17
C PRO A 311 18.93 -51.52 -22.73
N GLN A 312 18.51 -52.36 -23.67
CA GLN A 312 18.05 -53.73 -23.36
C GLN A 312 19.13 -54.65 -22.79
N SER A 313 20.41 -54.33 -22.98
CA SER A 313 21.57 -55.02 -22.41
C SER A 313 21.72 -54.81 -20.89
N LEU A 314 21.08 -53.77 -20.35
CA LEU A 314 21.24 -53.31 -18.97
C LEU A 314 19.89 -53.28 -18.23
N THR A 315 19.96 -53.19 -16.92
CA THR A 315 18.87 -52.67 -16.08
C THR A 315 19.44 -51.66 -15.11
N ALA A 316 18.73 -50.56 -14.87
CA ALA A 316 19.11 -49.55 -13.89
C ALA A 316 17.91 -49.22 -12.99
N SER A 317 18.13 -49.18 -11.68
CA SER A 317 17.10 -48.82 -10.71
C SER A 317 17.64 -47.86 -9.66
N VAL A 318 16.85 -46.86 -9.31
CA VAL A 318 17.19 -45.91 -8.24
C VAL A 318 16.74 -46.51 -6.91
N SER A 319 17.68 -46.73 -6.00
CA SER A 319 17.43 -47.36 -4.69
C SER A 319 17.05 -46.36 -3.60
N THR A 320 17.48 -45.12 -3.75
CA THR A 320 17.20 -44.01 -2.83
C THR A 320 15.78 -43.49 -2.99
N ARG A 321 15.11 -43.26 -1.86
CA ARG A 321 13.81 -42.58 -1.82
C ARG A 321 13.97 -41.10 -2.20
N MET A 322 12.86 -40.53 -2.63
CA MET A 322 12.63 -39.09 -2.77
C MET A 322 13.09 -38.29 -1.54
N VAL A 323 13.61 -37.09 -1.79
CA VAL A 323 14.01 -36.10 -0.78
C VAL A 323 12.95 -35.00 -0.71
N ASP A 324 12.31 -34.84 0.45
CA ASP A 324 11.13 -33.97 0.60
C ASP A 324 11.45 -32.49 0.37
N VAL A 325 12.60 -32.03 0.87
CA VAL A 325 13.08 -30.64 0.74
C VAL A 325 14.60 -30.64 0.57
N LEU A 326 15.10 -29.81 -0.34
CA LEU A 326 16.53 -29.54 -0.53
C LEU A 326 16.77 -28.02 -0.46
N ASP A 327 17.47 -27.58 0.59
CA ASP A 327 17.73 -26.15 0.84
C ASP A 327 18.74 -25.55 -0.18
N PRO A 328 18.75 -24.22 -0.39
CA PRO A 328 19.72 -23.56 -1.28
C PRO A 328 21.18 -23.91 -0.93
N GLY A 329 21.95 -24.35 -1.93
CA GLY A 329 23.34 -24.80 -1.77
C GLY A 329 23.51 -26.22 -1.24
N GLU A 330 22.43 -26.91 -0.87
CA GLU A 330 22.48 -28.29 -0.39
C GLU A 330 22.60 -29.30 -1.55
N SER A 331 23.11 -30.49 -1.24
CA SER A 331 23.25 -31.60 -2.18
C SER A 331 22.66 -32.89 -1.61
N ALA A 332 21.89 -33.61 -2.42
CA ALA A 332 21.37 -34.94 -2.11
C ALA A 332 22.07 -36.01 -2.95
N ARG A 333 22.27 -37.19 -2.36
CA ARG A 333 22.91 -38.34 -3.01
C ARG A 333 21.86 -39.39 -3.35
N PHE A 334 21.88 -39.86 -4.60
CA PHE A 334 20.99 -40.90 -5.09
C PHE A 334 21.81 -42.12 -5.53
N VAL A 335 21.48 -43.29 -4.99
CA VAL A 335 22.15 -44.54 -5.32
C VAL A 335 21.41 -45.22 -6.45
N VAL A 336 22.12 -45.46 -7.55
CA VAL A 336 21.61 -46.16 -8.74
C VAL A 336 22.28 -47.52 -8.82
N GLN A 337 21.50 -48.58 -8.81
CA GLN A 337 21.99 -49.94 -9.05
C GLN A 337 21.93 -50.21 -10.55
N VAL A 338 23.10 -50.44 -11.14
CA VAL A 338 23.24 -50.81 -12.56
C VAL A 338 23.61 -52.29 -12.63
N TYR A 339 22.93 -53.04 -13.50
CA TYR A 339 23.17 -54.46 -13.73
C TYR A 339 23.34 -54.74 -15.22
N ALA A 340 24.43 -55.42 -15.57
CA ALA A 340 24.66 -55.93 -16.91
C ALA A 340 24.01 -57.31 -17.04
N LYS A 341 23.07 -57.48 -17.97
CA LYS A 341 22.37 -58.76 -18.11
C LYS A 341 23.35 -59.87 -18.47
N ALA A 342 23.07 -61.10 -18.04
CA ALA A 342 23.96 -62.24 -18.26
C ALA A 342 24.13 -62.61 -19.74
N ASP A 343 23.17 -62.24 -20.59
CA ASP A 343 23.20 -62.38 -22.05
C ASP A 343 23.74 -61.13 -22.76
N ALA A 344 24.13 -60.10 -22.02
CA ALA A 344 24.84 -58.96 -22.58
C ALA A 344 26.19 -59.46 -23.12
N GLY A 345 26.42 -59.26 -24.43
CA GLY A 345 27.68 -59.62 -25.09
C GLY A 345 28.85 -58.73 -24.63
N ASN A 346 29.68 -58.28 -25.56
CA ASN A 346 30.68 -57.26 -25.28
C ASN A 346 30.19 -55.93 -25.87
N GLY A 347 30.22 -54.85 -25.08
CA GLY A 347 29.73 -53.56 -25.54
C GLY A 347 29.87 -52.45 -24.50
N ALA A 348 29.45 -51.26 -24.90
CA ALA A 348 29.35 -50.10 -24.04
C ALA A 348 28.06 -49.35 -24.38
N ASP A 349 27.20 -49.18 -23.37
CA ASP A 349 25.89 -48.56 -23.51
C ASP A 349 25.75 -47.39 -22.55
N LYS A 350 24.87 -46.44 -22.90
CA LYS A 350 24.62 -45.23 -22.10
C LYS A 350 23.33 -45.40 -21.32
N VAL A 351 23.38 -45.11 -20.02
CA VAL A 351 22.20 -45.00 -19.16
C VAL A 351 21.93 -43.53 -18.91
N TYR A 352 20.76 -43.05 -19.33
CA TYR A 352 20.36 -41.65 -19.16
C TYR A 352 19.62 -41.45 -17.84
N MET A 353 19.79 -40.28 -17.23
CA MET A 353 19.20 -39.93 -15.93
C MET A 353 18.95 -38.44 -15.83
N ARG A 354 17.90 -38.06 -15.08
CA ARG A 354 17.52 -36.67 -14.87
C ARG A 354 17.05 -36.43 -13.45
N ALA A 355 17.51 -35.36 -12.82
CA ALA A 355 16.97 -34.92 -11.53
C ALA A 355 15.70 -34.11 -11.75
N THR A 356 14.67 -34.36 -10.94
CA THR A 356 13.42 -33.59 -10.98
C THR A 356 12.98 -33.20 -9.58
N SER A 357 12.25 -32.11 -9.49
CA SER A 357 11.62 -31.56 -8.29
C SER A 357 10.22 -31.04 -8.65
N SER A 358 9.45 -30.56 -7.69
CA SER A 358 8.17 -29.89 -8.00
C SER A 358 8.36 -28.60 -8.79
N GLU A 359 9.48 -27.89 -8.62
CA GLU A 359 9.70 -26.57 -9.20
C GLU A 359 10.58 -26.59 -10.47
N ALA A 360 11.50 -27.56 -10.60
CA ALA A 360 12.51 -27.58 -11.67
C ALA A 360 12.92 -29.00 -12.10
N LYS A 361 13.58 -29.09 -13.28
CA LYS A 361 14.20 -30.31 -13.83
C LYS A 361 15.61 -30.00 -14.31
N SER A 362 16.54 -30.94 -14.12
CA SER A 362 17.90 -30.80 -14.63
C SER A 362 17.98 -31.09 -16.12
N GLU A 363 19.12 -30.78 -16.73
CA GLU A 363 19.50 -31.36 -18.01
C GLU A 363 19.62 -32.89 -17.91
N LEU A 364 19.51 -33.56 -19.05
CA LEU A 364 19.64 -35.01 -19.14
C LEU A 364 21.13 -35.39 -19.11
N GLY A 365 21.55 -36.12 -18.08
CA GLY A 365 22.89 -36.68 -17.97
C GLY A 365 22.93 -38.14 -18.40
N TYR A 366 24.12 -38.67 -18.64
CA TYR A 366 24.29 -40.11 -18.87
C TYR A 366 25.60 -40.62 -18.27
N VAL A 367 25.61 -41.92 -17.96
CA VAL A 367 26.81 -42.69 -17.59
C VAL A 367 27.03 -43.78 -18.61
N THR A 368 28.28 -44.02 -19.00
CA THR A 368 28.64 -45.13 -19.89
C THR A 368 28.93 -46.38 -19.07
N VAL A 369 28.26 -47.46 -19.43
CA VAL A 369 28.42 -48.77 -18.80
C VAL A 369 29.04 -49.71 -19.83
N SER A 370 30.32 -50.01 -19.63
CA SER A 370 31.04 -51.00 -20.42
C SER A 370 30.86 -52.38 -19.81
N TYR A 371 30.63 -53.40 -20.63
CA TYR A 371 30.46 -54.76 -20.14
C TYR A 371 31.16 -55.79 -21.02
N SER A 372 31.68 -56.84 -20.38
CA SER A 372 32.40 -57.94 -21.05
C SER A 372 31.97 -59.31 -20.56
N THR A 373 32.00 -60.30 -21.44
CA THR A 373 31.77 -61.71 -21.10
C THR A 373 32.95 -62.27 -20.31
N SER A 374 32.65 -63.11 -19.31
CA SER A 374 33.70 -63.74 -18.52
C SER A 374 34.38 -64.87 -19.31
N ASN A 375 35.72 -64.85 -19.39
CA ASN A 375 36.52 -65.88 -20.09
C ASN A 375 36.85 -67.10 -19.22
N THR A 376 36.16 -67.29 -18.10
CA THR A 376 36.42 -68.38 -17.14
C THR A 376 36.19 -69.77 -17.75
N TRP A 377 35.34 -69.88 -18.78
CA TRP A 377 35.10 -71.15 -19.49
C TRP A 377 36.34 -71.70 -20.19
N LEU A 378 37.25 -70.85 -20.67
CA LEU A 378 38.49 -71.31 -21.33
C LEU A 378 39.41 -72.03 -20.33
N GLY A 379 39.53 -71.51 -19.11
CA GLY A 379 40.36 -72.10 -18.06
C GLY A 379 39.78 -73.43 -17.54
N VAL A 380 38.46 -73.52 -17.35
CA VAL A 380 37.79 -74.77 -16.94
C VAL A 380 37.85 -75.81 -18.05
N GLY A 381 37.63 -75.41 -19.31
CA GLY A 381 37.75 -76.30 -20.47
C GLY A 381 39.16 -76.86 -20.64
N ILE A 382 40.20 -76.02 -20.49
CA ILE A 382 41.60 -76.47 -20.50
C ILE A 382 41.88 -77.40 -19.31
N GLY A 383 41.37 -77.09 -18.11
CA GLY A 383 41.51 -77.94 -16.93
C GLY A 383 40.92 -79.33 -17.12
N ILE A 384 39.69 -79.42 -17.63
CA ILE A 384 39.02 -80.70 -17.93
C ILE A 384 39.80 -81.46 -19.02
N ALA A 385 40.24 -80.77 -20.08
CA ALA A 385 41.02 -81.39 -21.15
C ALA A 385 42.35 -81.95 -20.63
N LEU A 386 43.06 -81.23 -19.76
CA LEU A 386 44.31 -81.70 -19.14
C LEU A 386 44.08 -82.91 -18.23
N ILE A 387 42.99 -82.92 -17.45
CA ILE A 387 42.62 -84.08 -16.61
C ILE A 387 42.31 -85.29 -17.49
N ALA A 388 41.58 -85.12 -18.59
CA ALA A 388 41.28 -86.19 -19.53
C ALA A 388 42.56 -86.73 -20.20
N ILE A 389 43.50 -85.86 -20.58
CA ILE A 389 44.79 -86.25 -21.15
C ILE A 389 45.63 -87.03 -20.13
N LEU A 390 45.69 -86.57 -18.88
CA LEU A 390 46.41 -87.27 -17.80
C LEU A 390 45.77 -88.63 -17.48
N ALA A 391 44.44 -88.71 -17.45
CA ALA A 391 43.72 -89.97 -17.27
C ALA A 391 43.98 -90.94 -18.43
N PHE A 392 43.97 -90.46 -19.67
CA PHE A 392 44.28 -91.26 -20.85
C PHE A 392 45.75 -91.74 -20.85
N GLY A 393 46.69 -90.85 -20.55
CA GLY A 393 48.11 -91.19 -20.40
C GLY A 393 48.34 -92.23 -19.29
N PHE A 394 47.63 -92.11 -18.15
CA PHE A 394 47.67 -93.08 -17.07
C PHE A 394 47.11 -94.45 -17.48
N ILE A 395 46.01 -94.48 -18.24
CA ILE A 395 45.44 -95.72 -18.79
C ILE A 395 46.42 -96.38 -19.75
N VAL A 396 47.01 -95.65 -20.69
CA VAL A 396 48.01 -96.18 -21.63
C VAL A 396 49.27 -96.67 -20.91
N TRP A 397 49.73 -95.95 -19.89
CA TRP A 397 50.87 -96.38 -19.06
C TRP A 397 50.59 -97.67 -18.27
N LYS A 398 49.37 -97.82 -17.73
CA LYS A 398 48.95 -98.97 -16.93
C LYS A 398 48.58 -100.20 -17.75
N TYR A 399 48.02 -100.03 -18.95
CA TYR A 399 47.46 -101.12 -19.76
C TYR A 399 48.14 -101.33 -21.13
N GLY A 400 49.02 -100.43 -21.58
CA GLY A 400 49.68 -100.49 -22.89
C GLY A 400 51.00 -101.26 -22.92
N ARG A 401 51.41 -101.91 -21.82
CA ARG A 401 52.61 -102.76 -21.77
C ARG A 401 52.23 -104.24 -21.88
N ARG A 402 51.99 -104.69 -23.10
CA ARG A 402 52.08 -106.10 -23.52
C ARG A 402 52.76 -106.17 -24.88
#